data_AF-A0A5E4WEC2-F1
#
_entry.id   AF-A0A5E4WEC2-F1
#
_cell.length_a   1.000
_cell.length_b   1.000
_cell.length_c   1.000
_cell.angle_alpha   90.00
_cell.angle_beta   90.00
_cell.angle_gamma   90.00
#
_symmetry.space_group_name_H-M   'P 1'
#
loop_
_entity.id
_entity.type
_entity.pdbx_description
1 polymer ?
#
loop_
_entity_poly.entity_id
_entity_poly.type
_entity_poly.pdbx_seq_one_letter_code
_entity_poly.pdbx_strand_id
1 'polypeptide(L)'
;MNRINASSPVWLNKVPEVTLTFWLIKMMSTTVGETAADFLNVNLGFGLTGTSAVMGLLLAIFLGLQINARRYIPWRYWSTVVFVSVFGTLVTDNLSDNLGVPLAVSTLAFSAALLATFGIWYAKERTLSIHSIDTIKRELFYWTAILLTFALGTAAGDWVAEGLNLGYANSALMFGALIGLAAIARFVFQRNAVTTFWIAYILTRPFGASCGDLLSQPISNGGLGLGVVGTSAVFVTAIIALVLYLSIAERNAARQQV
;
A
#
# COMPACT_ATOMS: atom_id res chain seq x y z
N MET A 1 10.83 22.45 -32.72
CA MET A 1 11.44 21.14 -32.41
C MET A 1 11.05 20.72 -31.01
N ASN A 2 9.88 20.09 -30.85
CA ASN A 2 9.41 19.59 -29.57
C ASN A 2 9.89 18.14 -29.41
N ARG A 3 10.85 17.91 -28.52
CA ARG A 3 11.18 16.55 -28.09
C ARG A 3 10.02 16.06 -27.24
N ILE A 4 9.15 15.27 -27.86
CA ILE A 4 8.19 14.44 -27.13
C ILE A 4 9.05 13.52 -26.27
N ASN A 5 8.97 13.67 -24.94
CA ASN A 5 9.60 12.77 -23.99
C ASN A 5 9.17 11.35 -24.35
N ALA A 6 10.09 10.56 -24.88
CA ALA A 6 9.86 9.14 -25.11
C ALA A 6 9.55 8.52 -23.75
N SER A 7 8.29 8.20 -23.51
CA SER A 7 7.90 7.26 -22.47
C SER A 7 8.73 6.00 -22.70
N SER A 8 9.52 5.62 -21.71
CA SER A 8 10.31 4.39 -21.78
C SER A 8 9.41 3.24 -22.21
N PRO A 9 9.88 2.35 -23.10
CA PRO A 9 9.13 1.19 -23.54
C PRO A 9 8.48 0.45 -22.35
N VAL A 10 7.22 0.02 -22.49
CA VAL A 10 6.41 -0.60 -21.41
C VAL A 10 7.16 -1.73 -20.69
N TRP A 11 8.04 -2.45 -21.38
CA TRP A 11 8.86 -3.54 -20.82
C TRP A 11 9.97 -3.13 -19.84
N LEU A 12 10.33 -1.84 -19.78
CA LEU A 12 11.29 -1.29 -18.81
C LEU A 12 10.62 -0.84 -17.51
N ASN A 13 9.29 -0.69 -17.50
CA ASN A 13 8.59 -0.29 -16.28
C ASN A 13 8.60 -1.44 -15.26
N LYS A 14 8.97 -1.13 -14.01
CA LYS A 14 9.04 -2.14 -12.93
C LYS A 14 7.76 -2.27 -12.12
N VAL A 15 6.73 -1.49 -12.45
CA VAL A 15 5.43 -1.44 -11.77
C VAL A 15 4.38 -2.13 -12.65
N PRO A 16 3.47 -2.93 -12.06
CA PRO A 16 2.37 -3.56 -12.79
C PRO A 16 1.48 -2.54 -13.52
N GLU A 17 0.82 -3.01 -14.57
CA GLU A 17 -0.27 -2.26 -15.17
C GLU A 17 -1.45 -2.09 -14.20
N VAL A 18 -2.05 -0.90 -14.21
CA VAL A 18 -3.20 -0.56 -13.35
C VAL A 18 -4.47 -1.21 -13.91
N THR A 19 -4.62 -2.50 -13.63
CA THR A 19 -5.79 -3.31 -14.01
C THR A 19 -6.69 -3.57 -12.79
N LEU A 20 -7.82 -4.25 -12.99
CA LEU A 20 -8.65 -4.69 -11.87
C LEU A 20 -7.87 -5.59 -10.90
N THR A 21 -7.03 -6.49 -11.41
CA THR A 21 -6.19 -7.38 -10.60
C THR A 21 -5.21 -6.60 -9.74
N PHE A 22 -4.66 -5.49 -10.26
CA PHE A 22 -3.81 -4.59 -9.46
C PHE A 22 -4.55 -4.05 -8.24
N TRP A 23 -5.76 -3.53 -8.42
CA TRP A 23 -6.54 -2.99 -7.31
C TRP A 23 -6.96 -4.08 -6.32
N LEU A 24 -7.33 -5.27 -6.80
CA LEU A 24 -7.67 -6.40 -5.92
C LEU A 24 -6.48 -6.84 -5.06
N ILE A 25 -5.31 -7.09 -5.65
CA ILE A 25 -4.13 -7.50 -4.87
C ILE A 25 -3.72 -6.38 -3.92
N LYS A 26 -3.77 -5.11 -4.36
CA LYS A 26 -3.45 -3.96 -3.51
C LYS A 26 -4.38 -3.89 -2.30
N MET A 27 -5.69 -3.97 -2.49
CA MET A 27 -6.67 -3.91 -1.40
C MET A 27 -6.52 -5.09 -0.43
N MET A 28 -6.26 -6.30 -0.94
CA MET A 28 -6.01 -7.43 -0.04
C MET A 28 -4.69 -7.27 0.70
N SER A 29 -3.65 -6.74 0.06
CA SER A 29 -2.35 -6.53 0.69
C SER A 29 -2.40 -5.52 1.83
N THR A 30 -3.25 -4.49 1.72
CA THR A 30 -3.46 -3.52 2.81
C THR A 30 -4.17 -4.18 3.99
N THR A 31 -5.23 -4.95 3.75
CA THR A 31 -5.89 -5.72 4.81
C THR A 31 -4.95 -6.71 5.49
N VAL A 32 -4.15 -7.46 4.72
CA VAL A 32 -3.14 -8.38 5.27
C VAL A 32 -2.08 -7.66 6.07
N GLY A 33 -1.63 -6.49 5.63
CA GLY A 33 -0.60 -5.75 6.35
C GLY A 33 -1.04 -5.38 7.76
N GLU A 34 -2.29 -4.96 7.91
CA GLU A 34 -2.90 -4.64 9.20
C GLU A 34 -2.97 -5.87 10.09
N THR A 35 -3.66 -6.91 9.63
CA THR A 35 -3.89 -8.10 10.44
C THR A 35 -2.60 -8.89 10.69
N ALA A 36 -1.63 -8.87 9.78
CA ALA A 36 -0.35 -9.49 10.01
C ALA A 36 0.49 -8.71 11.03
N ALA A 37 0.47 -7.37 11.00
CA ALA A 37 1.17 -6.56 12.00
C ALA A 37 0.63 -6.87 13.41
N ASP A 38 -0.69 -6.87 13.58
CA ASP A 38 -1.36 -7.25 14.84
C ASP A 38 -0.96 -8.65 15.29
N PHE A 39 -1.04 -9.63 14.37
CA PHE A 39 -0.71 -11.01 14.68
C PHE A 39 0.73 -11.16 15.16
N LEU A 40 1.66 -10.52 14.46
CA LEU A 40 3.09 -10.59 14.76
C LEU A 40 3.40 -9.91 16.09
N ASN A 41 2.75 -8.78 16.37
CA ASN A 41 2.90 -8.08 17.65
C ASN A 41 2.45 -8.94 18.84
N VAL A 42 1.27 -9.56 18.73
CA VAL A 42 0.68 -10.36 19.82
C VAL A 42 1.38 -11.72 20.01
N ASN A 43 1.73 -12.42 18.92
CA ASN A 43 2.16 -13.82 19.00
C ASN A 43 3.67 -14.04 19.03
N LEU A 44 4.48 -13.13 18.47
CA LEU A 44 5.94 -13.34 18.46
C LEU A 44 6.60 -13.01 19.80
N GLY A 45 5.93 -12.29 20.70
CA GLY A 45 6.47 -11.96 22.03
C GLY A 45 7.70 -11.04 22.02
N PHE A 46 8.14 -10.57 20.84
CA PHE A 46 9.25 -9.62 20.68
C PHE A 46 8.87 -8.18 21.04
N GLY A 47 7.58 -7.92 21.30
CA GLY A 47 7.02 -6.59 21.40
C GLY A 47 7.03 -5.85 20.06
N LEU A 48 6.36 -4.71 20.03
CA LEU A 48 6.17 -3.93 18.82
C LEU A 48 7.49 -3.55 18.15
N THR A 49 8.47 -3.05 18.91
CA THR A 49 9.78 -2.64 18.40
C THR A 49 10.60 -3.79 17.82
N GLY A 50 10.60 -4.96 18.46
CA GLY A 50 11.32 -6.13 17.95
C GLY A 50 10.70 -6.64 16.65
N THR A 51 9.37 -6.67 16.59
CA THR A 51 8.62 -7.01 15.37
C THR A 51 8.88 -6.00 14.24
N SER A 52 8.88 -4.70 14.54
CA SER A 52 9.25 -3.65 13.56
C SER A 52 10.66 -3.85 13.01
N ALA A 53 11.64 -4.21 13.85
CA ALA A 53 13.02 -4.43 13.40
C ALA A 53 13.15 -5.62 12.44
N VAL A 54 12.51 -6.75 12.77
CA VAL A 54 12.50 -7.95 11.91
C VAL A 54 11.81 -7.67 10.58
N MET A 55 10.64 -7.04 10.62
CA MET A 55 9.89 -6.69 9.39
C MET A 55 10.61 -5.62 8.56
N GLY A 56 11.31 -4.68 9.21
CA GLY A 56 12.17 -3.70 8.54
C GLY A 56 13.34 -4.35 7.81
N LEU A 57 13.97 -5.36 8.42
CA LEU A 57 15.03 -6.14 7.76
C LEU A 57 14.49 -6.92 6.55
N LEU A 58 13.35 -7.61 6.69
CA LEU A 58 12.70 -8.32 5.59
C LEU A 58 12.32 -7.36 4.46
N LEU A 59 11.75 -6.20 4.79
CA LEU A 59 11.46 -5.15 3.83
C LEU A 59 12.72 -4.70 3.09
N ALA A 60 13.83 -4.44 3.80
CA ALA A 60 15.09 -4.02 3.17
C ALA A 60 15.61 -5.07 2.17
N ILE A 61 15.51 -6.37 2.50
CA ILE A 61 15.89 -7.47 1.62
C ILE A 61 15.03 -7.48 0.36
N PHE A 62 13.70 -7.49 0.50
CA PHE A 62 12.78 -7.56 -0.64
C PHE A 62 12.81 -6.29 -1.51
N LEU A 63 12.99 -5.13 -0.89
CA LEU A 63 13.20 -3.87 -1.58
C LEU A 63 14.51 -3.90 -2.39
N GLY A 64 15.59 -4.45 -1.82
CA GLY A 64 16.84 -4.68 -2.54
C GLY A 64 16.67 -5.63 -3.73
N LEU A 65 15.92 -6.73 -3.58
CA LEU A 65 15.62 -7.66 -4.66
C LEU A 65 14.79 -7.03 -5.79
N GLN A 66 13.89 -6.11 -5.43
CA GLN A 66 13.05 -5.36 -6.36
C GLN A 66 13.85 -4.30 -7.12
N ILE A 67 14.64 -3.49 -6.42
CA ILE A 67 15.48 -2.45 -7.05
C ILE A 67 16.48 -3.08 -8.04
N ASN A 68 17.02 -4.25 -7.70
CA ASN A 68 17.94 -5.01 -8.56
C ASN A 68 17.25 -5.67 -9.77
N ALA A 69 15.93 -5.76 -9.81
CA ALA A 69 15.22 -6.30 -10.95
C ALA A 69 15.31 -5.33 -12.15
N ARG A 70 15.56 -5.86 -13.36
CA ARG A 70 15.64 -5.05 -14.59
C ARG A 70 14.30 -4.88 -15.31
N ARG A 71 13.27 -5.57 -14.84
CA ARG A 71 11.90 -5.58 -15.38
C ARG A 71 10.92 -5.88 -14.25
N TYR A 72 9.63 -5.65 -14.49
CA TYR A 72 8.59 -6.10 -13.59
C TYR A 72 8.65 -7.63 -13.42
N ILE A 73 8.64 -8.08 -12.16
CA ILE A 73 8.56 -9.48 -11.75
C ILE A 73 7.46 -9.55 -10.68
N PRO A 74 6.29 -10.14 -10.98
CA PRO A 74 5.09 -10.03 -10.13
C PRO A 74 5.33 -10.42 -8.68
N TRP A 75 5.95 -11.57 -8.44
CA TRP A 75 6.18 -12.04 -7.08
C TRP A 75 7.10 -11.10 -6.28
N ARG A 76 8.15 -10.54 -6.89
CA ARG A 76 9.07 -9.63 -6.19
C ARG A 76 8.34 -8.37 -5.77
N TYR A 77 7.63 -7.75 -6.70
CA TYR A 77 6.91 -6.51 -6.48
C TYR A 77 5.82 -6.69 -5.41
N TRP A 78 4.97 -7.71 -5.55
CA TRP A 78 3.86 -7.91 -4.61
C TRP A 78 4.33 -8.36 -3.23
N SER A 79 5.39 -9.17 -3.13
CA SER A 79 6.01 -9.46 -1.83
C SER A 79 6.55 -8.18 -1.17
N THR A 80 7.23 -7.31 -1.92
CA THR A 80 7.67 -6.02 -1.38
C THR A 80 6.48 -5.17 -0.92
N VAL A 81 5.39 -5.10 -1.70
CA VAL A 81 4.17 -4.38 -1.28
C VAL A 81 3.59 -4.92 0.03
N VAL A 82 3.53 -6.25 0.21
CA VAL A 82 3.06 -6.87 1.46
C VAL A 82 3.97 -6.50 2.63
N PHE A 83 5.30 -6.61 2.48
CA PHE A 83 6.22 -6.22 3.55
C PHE A 83 6.19 -4.73 3.87
N VAL A 84 6.06 -3.86 2.85
CA VAL A 84 5.84 -2.42 3.07
C VAL A 84 4.54 -2.19 3.83
N SER A 85 3.49 -2.97 3.55
CA SER A 85 2.22 -2.84 4.26
C SER A 85 2.34 -3.15 5.74
N VAL A 86 2.92 -4.29 6.08
CA VAL A 86 3.14 -4.70 7.49
C VAL A 86 4.03 -3.70 8.20
N PHE A 87 5.16 -3.33 7.58
CA PHE A 87 6.10 -2.41 8.20
C PHE A 87 5.52 -1.00 8.37
N GLY A 88 4.72 -0.52 7.41
CA GLY A 88 4.04 0.78 7.50
C GLY A 88 3.05 0.87 8.66
N THR A 89 2.29 -0.20 8.92
CA THR A 89 1.43 -0.32 10.12
C THR A 89 2.28 -0.23 11.37
N LEU A 90 3.28 -1.11 11.50
CA LEU A 90 4.14 -1.16 12.67
C LEU A 90 4.87 0.15 12.97
N VAL A 91 5.20 0.96 11.96
CA VAL A 91 5.78 2.30 12.17
C VAL A 91 4.77 3.24 12.82
N THR A 92 3.51 3.18 12.40
CA THR A 92 2.43 4.00 12.96
C THR A 92 2.15 3.57 14.40
N ASP A 93 1.97 2.28 14.63
CA ASP A 93 1.70 1.73 15.96
C ASP A 93 2.83 2.07 16.93
N ASN A 94 4.09 2.04 16.48
CA ASN A 94 5.20 2.38 17.36
C ASN A 94 5.17 3.85 17.77
N LEU A 95 4.69 4.74 16.88
CA LEU A 95 4.48 6.14 17.21
C LEU A 95 3.30 6.29 18.18
N SER A 96 2.15 5.68 17.92
CA SER A 96 0.95 5.87 18.75
C SER A 96 1.01 5.11 20.07
N ASP A 97 1.31 3.82 20.04
CA ASP A 97 1.08 2.91 21.16
C ASP A 97 2.29 2.85 22.09
N ASN A 98 3.49 2.89 21.51
CA ASN A 98 4.74 2.81 22.28
C ASN A 98 5.26 4.21 22.65
N LEU A 99 5.21 5.17 21.74
CA LEU A 99 5.70 6.54 21.97
C LEU A 99 4.60 7.53 22.38
N GLY A 100 3.33 7.14 22.36
CA GLY A 100 2.21 7.99 22.82
C GLY A 100 1.91 9.17 21.89
N VAL A 101 2.37 9.15 20.64
CA VAL A 101 2.13 10.23 19.67
C VAL A 101 0.67 10.17 19.20
N PRO A 102 -0.11 11.25 19.33
CA PRO A 102 -1.51 11.24 18.90
C PRO A 102 -1.66 10.92 17.40
N LEU A 103 -2.61 10.07 17.04
CA LEU A 103 -2.87 9.64 15.66
C LEU A 103 -3.11 10.82 14.69
N ALA A 104 -3.74 11.90 15.17
CA ALA A 104 -3.91 13.14 14.40
C ALA A 104 -2.56 13.77 14.01
N VAL A 105 -1.58 13.77 14.92
CA VAL A 105 -0.24 14.32 14.69
C VAL A 105 0.53 13.43 13.70
N SER A 106 0.48 12.11 13.89
CA SER A 106 1.07 11.14 12.95
C SER A 106 0.47 11.28 11.55
N THR A 107 -0.86 11.41 11.44
CA THR A 107 -1.56 11.63 10.17
C THR A 107 -1.09 12.91 9.47
N LEU A 108 -1.00 14.02 10.21
CA LEU A 108 -0.52 15.29 9.67
C LEU A 108 0.94 15.20 9.22
N ALA A 109 1.80 14.58 10.04
CA ALA A 109 3.22 14.41 9.77
C ALA A 109 3.45 13.55 8.52
N PHE A 110 2.80 12.39 8.41
CA PHE A 110 2.90 11.54 7.23
C PHE A 110 2.29 12.18 5.98
N SER A 111 1.20 12.95 6.12
CA SER A 111 0.65 13.73 5.01
C SER A 111 1.65 14.77 4.51
N ALA A 112 2.28 15.53 5.41
CA ALA A 112 3.29 16.52 5.04
C ALA A 112 4.52 15.86 4.39
N ALA A 113 4.99 14.74 4.93
CA ALA A 113 6.11 13.97 4.37
C ALA A 113 5.79 13.41 2.98
N LEU A 114 4.56 12.92 2.78
CA LEU A 114 4.11 12.39 1.49
C LEU A 114 4.01 13.51 0.44
N LEU A 115 3.45 14.66 0.81
CA LEU A 115 3.39 15.85 -0.06
C LEU A 115 4.79 16.36 -0.40
N ALA A 116 5.70 16.41 0.58
CA ALA A 116 7.09 16.76 0.34
C ALA A 116 7.77 15.77 -0.62
N THR A 117 7.53 14.47 -0.46
CA THR A 117 8.05 13.43 -1.36
C THR A 117 7.56 13.63 -2.79
N PHE A 118 6.25 13.86 -2.99
CA PHE A 118 5.72 14.18 -4.31
C PHE A 118 6.26 15.49 -4.88
N GLY A 119 6.40 16.52 -4.05
CA GLY A 119 6.96 17.82 -4.46
C GLY A 119 8.40 17.70 -4.94
N ILE A 120 9.26 17.02 -4.18
CA ILE A 120 10.67 16.78 -4.52
C ILE A 120 10.76 15.88 -5.76
N TRP A 121 9.97 14.81 -5.81
CA TRP A 121 9.94 13.91 -6.98
C TRP A 121 9.55 14.66 -8.25
N TYR A 122 8.48 15.45 -8.21
CA TYR A 122 8.05 16.26 -9.35
C TYR A 122 9.07 17.34 -9.72
N ALA A 123 9.71 17.99 -8.74
CA ALA A 123 10.74 18.99 -9.01
C ALA A 123 11.97 18.39 -9.74
N LYS A 124 12.36 17.16 -9.41
CA LYS A 124 13.52 16.47 -9.97
C LYS A 124 13.22 15.74 -11.29
N GLU A 125 12.11 15.03 -11.37
CA GLU A 125 11.79 14.12 -12.47
C GLU A 125 10.72 14.68 -13.41
N ARG A 126 10.00 15.75 -13.01
CA ARG A 126 8.92 16.40 -13.76
C ARG A 126 7.77 15.46 -14.15
N THR A 127 7.65 14.34 -13.45
CA THR A 127 6.59 13.35 -13.61
C THR A 127 6.31 12.67 -12.25
N LEU A 128 5.04 12.36 -12.01
CA LEU A 128 4.59 11.49 -10.91
C LEU A 128 3.96 10.20 -11.46
N SER A 129 4.20 9.91 -12.74
CA SER A 129 3.62 8.75 -13.42
C SER A 129 4.29 7.47 -12.97
N ILE A 130 3.47 6.49 -12.61
CA ILE A 130 3.89 5.12 -12.31
C ILE A 130 4.23 4.29 -13.56
N HIS A 131 3.97 4.83 -14.76
CA HIS A 131 4.34 4.19 -16.02
C HIS A 131 5.79 4.45 -16.44
N SER A 132 6.50 5.29 -15.68
CA SER A 132 7.88 5.70 -15.97
C SER A 132 8.83 5.38 -14.82
N ILE A 133 8.62 4.27 -14.11
CA ILE A 133 9.52 3.83 -13.03
C ILE A 133 10.61 2.94 -13.64
N ASP A 134 11.53 3.59 -14.33
CA ASP A 134 12.59 3.01 -15.15
C ASP A 134 14.01 3.27 -14.62
N THR A 135 14.18 4.24 -13.70
CA THR A 135 15.45 4.57 -13.06
C THR A 135 15.43 4.28 -11.56
N ILE A 136 16.59 3.97 -10.99
CA ILE A 136 16.73 3.75 -9.53
C ILE A 136 16.22 4.96 -8.74
N LYS A 137 16.46 6.19 -9.22
CA LYS A 137 15.99 7.41 -8.54
C LYS A 137 14.47 7.48 -8.48
N ARG A 138 13.78 7.25 -9.59
CA ARG A 138 12.30 7.20 -9.64
C ARG A 138 11.74 6.06 -8.81
N GLU A 139 12.40 4.92 -8.82
CA GLU A 139 12.02 3.76 -8.02
C GLU A 139 12.14 4.05 -6.52
N LEU A 140 13.20 4.73 -6.06
CA LEU A 140 13.34 5.14 -4.66
C LEU A 140 12.26 6.13 -4.24
N PHE A 141 11.93 7.13 -5.06
CA PHE A 141 10.81 8.04 -4.79
C PHE A 141 9.48 7.31 -4.70
N TYR A 142 9.26 6.37 -5.64
CA TYR A 142 8.06 5.55 -5.68
C TYR A 142 7.89 4.70 -4.41
N TRP A 143 8.92 3.96 -4.00
CA TRP A 143 8.86 3.15 -2.78
C TRP A 143 8.76 3.98 -1.51
N THR A 144 9.41 5.15 -1.47
CA THR A 144 9.26 6.10 -0.35
C THR A 144 7.82 6.61 -0.26
N ALA A 145 7.23 7.02 -1.38
CA ALA A 145 5.84 7.47 -1.43
C ALA A 145 4.89 6.34 -1.01
N ILE A 146 5.14 5.10 -1.44
CA ILE A 146 4.36 3.94 -1.01
C ILE A 146 4.46 3.75 0.50
N LEU A 147 5.67 3.68 1.06
CA LEU A 147 5.86 3.48 2.49
C LEU A 147 5.15 4.55 3.32
N LEU A 148 5.31 5.82 2.95
CA LEU A 148 4.61 6.93 3.61
C LEU A 148 3.10 6.85 3.45
N THR A 149 2.61 6.39 2.30
CA THR A 149 1.17 6.15 2.09
C THR A 149 0.64 5.05 2.99
N PHE A 150 1.41 3.98 3.20
CA PHE A 150 1.03 2.88 4.07
C PHE A 150 0.94 3.34 5.54
N ALA A 151 1.95 4.04 6.04
CA ALA A 151 1.95 4.60 7.38
C ALA A 151 0.85 5.67 7.57
N LEU A 152 0.71 6.59 6.61
CA LEU A 152 -0.37 7.58 6.60
C LEU A 152 -1.74 6.93 6.69
N GLY A 153 -1.97 5.88 5.90
CA GLY A 153 -3.29 5.27 5.82
C GLY A 153 -3.65 4.45 7.05
N THR A 154 -2.69 3.84 7.75
CA THR A 154 -2.93 3.27 9.09
C THR A 154 -3.29 4.40 10.04
N ALA A 155 -2.43 5.41 10.18
CA ALA A 155 -2.67 6.54 11.10
C ALA A 155 -4.02 7.24 10.87
N ALA A 156 -4.38 7.48 9.61
CA ALA A 156 -5.64 8.11 9.25
C ALA A 156 -6.84 7.17 9.43
N GLY A 157 -6.68 5.87 9.18
CA GLY A 157 -7.70 4.86 9.40
C GLY A 157 -8.09 4.79 10.88
N ASP A 158 -7.09 4.62 11.74
CA ASP A 158 -7.26 4.48 13.19
C ASP A 158 -7.72 5.80 13.81
N TRP A 159 -7.20 6.93 13.31
CA TRP A 159 -7.65 8.24 13.79
C TRP A 159 -9.14 8.44 13.52
N VAL A 160 -9.64 8.06 12.34
CA VAL A 160 -11.07 8.19 12.02
C VAL A 160 -11.88 7.15 12.80
N ALA A 161 -11.46 5.88 12.82
CA ALA A 161 -12.21 4.81 13.45
C ALA A 161 -12.27 4.97 14.98
N GLU A 162 -11.12 5.15 15.61
CA GLU A 162 -10.96 5.12 17.07
C GLU A 162 -10.84 6.54 17.64
N GLY A 163 -9.96 7.37 17.08
CA GLY A 163 -9.71 8.71 17.60
C GLY A 163 -10.91 9.67 17.47
N LEU A 164 -11.68 9.56 16.39
CA LEU A 164 -12.94 10.29 16.17
C LEU A 164 -14.18 9.46 16.56
N ASN A 165 -13.98 8.21 16.97
CA ASN A 165 -15.04 7.30 17.40
C ASN A 165 -16.13 7.05 16.33
N LEU A 166 -15.77 7.06 15.03
CA LEU A 166 -16.70 6.68 13.96
C LEU A 166 -16.94 5.17 13.92
N GLY A 167 -15.97 4.37 14.38
CA GLY A 167 -15.98 2.91 14.27
C GLY A 167 -15.55 2.39 12.88
N TYR A 168 -15.02 1.17 12.84
CA TYR A 168 -14.37 0.60 11.65
C TYR A 168 -15.29 0.51 10.42
N ALA A 169 -16.57 0.14 10.61
CA ALA A 169 -17.53 0.03 9.51
C ALA A 169 -17.81 1.38 8.84
N ASN A 170 -18.03 2.44 9.63
CA ASN A 170 -18.29 3.78 9.09
C ASN A 170 -17.03 4.37 8.44
N SER A 171 -15.85 4.13 9.03
CA SER A 171 -14.58 4.50 8.41
C SER A 171 -14.39 3.82 7.06
N ALA A 172 -14.62 2.51 6.97
CA ALA A 172 -14.54 1.76 5.71
C ALA A 172 -15.51 2.30 4.66
N LEU A 173 -16.76 2.58 5.03
CA LEU A 173 -17.74 3.19 4.13
C LEU A 173 -17.31 4.59 3.65
N MET A 174 -16.79 5.42 4.56
CA MET A 174 -16.30 6.76 4.24
C MET A 174 -15.14 6.71 3.23
N PHE A 175 -14.11 5.92 3.50
CA PHE A 175 -12.98 5.78 2.57
C PHE A 175 -13.39 5.13 1.25
N GLY A 176 -14.31 4.15 1.28
CA GLY A 176 -14.89 3.55 0.09
C GLY A 176 -15.63 4.56 -0.77
N ALA A 177 -16.41 5.46 -0.15
CA ALA A 177 -17.08 6.55 -0.85
C ALA A 177 -16.07 7.54 -1.48
N LEU A 178 -15.00 7.89 -0.77
CA LEU A 178 -13.94 8.76 -1.31
C LEU A 178 -13.20 8.11 -2.50
N ILE A 179 -12.96 6.79 -2.45
CA ILE A 179 -12.42 6.04 -3.61
C ILE A 179 -13.42 6.08 -4.77
N GLY A 180 -14.71 5.90 -4.50
CA GLY A 180 -15.78 6.03 -5.49
C GLY A 180 -15.80 7.41 -6.14
N LEU A 181 -15.65 8.48 -5.37
CA LEU A 181 -15.53 9.86 -5.89
C LEU A 181 -14.28 10.04 -6.76
N ALA A 182 -13.14 9.46 -6.38
CA ALA A 182 -11.94 9.47 -7.21
C ALA A 182 -12.14 8.72 -8.54
N ALA A 183 -12.88 7.60 -8.52
CA ALA A 183 -13.25 6.86 -9.71
C ALA A 183 -14.20 7.67 -10.61
N ILE A 184 -15.23 8.32 -10.05
CA ILE A 184 -16.13 9.21 -10.79
C ILE A 184 -15.34 10.38 -11.42
N ALA A 185 -14.44 11.00 -10.66
CA ALA A 185 -13.55 12.05 -11.17
C ALA A 185 -12.73 11.58 -12.38
N ARG A 186 -12.28 10.32 -12.38
CA ARG A 186 -11.50 9.75 -13.48
C ARG A 186 -12.34 9.36 -14.69
N PHE A 187 -13.45 8.66 -14.48
CA PHE A 187 -14.21 8.01 -15.56
C PHE A 187 -15.33 8.91 -16.12
N VAL A 188 -15.95 9.74 -15.28
CA VAL A 188 -17.02 10.66 -15.70
C VAL A 188 -16.43 12.01 -16.10
N PHE A 189 -15.59 12.59 -15.24
CA PHE A 189 -15.05 13.94 -15.47
C PHE A 189 -13.70 13.97 -16.18
N GLN A 190 -13.15 12.80 -16.56
CA GLN A 190 -11.89 12.67 -17.30
C GLN A 190 -10.72 13.47 -16.70
N ARG A 191 -10.68 13.58 -15.37
CA ARG A 191 -9.59 14.28 -14.66
C ARG A 191 -8.26 13.55 -14.83
N ASN A 192 -7.16 14.25 -14.55
CA ASN A 192 -5.80 13.77 -14.75
C ASN A 192 -5.59 12.38 -14.12
N ALA A 193 -5.23 11.41 -14.96
CA ALA A 193 -5.10 10.01 -14.57
C ALA A 193 -4.09 9.78 -13.44
N VAL A 194 -2.98 10.53 -13.43
CA VAL A 194 -1.92 10.40 -12.40
C VAL A 194 -2.44 10.91 -11.05
N THR A 195 -3.10 12.07 -11.03
CA THR A 195 -3.66 12.63 -9.79
C THR A 195 -4.76 11.74 -9.21
N THR A 196 -5.72 11.31 -10.05
CA THR A 196 -6.80 10.42 -9.58
C THR A 196 -6.26 9.07 -9.13
N PHE A 197 -5.20 8.56 -9.77
CA PHE A 197 -4.53 7.33 -9.36
C PHE A 197 -3.94 7.48 -7.96
N TRP A 198 -3.15 8.52 -7.69
CA TRP A 198 -2.52 8.71 -6.38
C TRP A 198 -3.56 8.93 -5.29
N ILE A 199 -4.63 9.68 -5.55
CA ILE A 199 -5.73 9.85 -4.59
C ILE A 199 -6.36 8.49 -4.25
N ALA A 200 -6.76 7.72 -5.26
CA ALA A 200 -7.33 6.40 -5.04
C ALA A 200 -6.34 5.47 -4.33
N TYR A 201 -5.08 5.46 -4.75
CA TYR A 201 -4.02 4.65 -4.16
C TYR A 201 -3.83 4.97 -2.68
N ILE A 202 -3.79 6.26 -2.31
CA ILE A 202 -3.67 6.69 -0.91
C ILE A 202 -4.87 6.25 -0.10
N LEU A 203 -6.09 6.45 -0.62
CA LEU A 203 -7.33 6.11 0.08
C LEU A 203 -7.57 4.60 0.23
N THR A 204 -7.02 3.76 -0.65
CA THR A 204 -7.13 2.29 -0.50
C THR A 204 -6.44 1.76 0.76
N ARG A 205 -5.46 2.49 1.31
CA ARG A 205 -4.81 2.07 2.56
C ARG A 205 -5.72 2.18 3.77
N PRO A 206 -6.23 3.38 4.15
CA PRO A 206 -7.12 3.50 5.31
C PRO A 206 -8.40 2.70 5.11
N PHE A 207 -8.91 2.59 3.87
CA PHE A 207 -10.01 1.67 3.56
C PHE A 207 -9.66 0.21 3.95
N GLY A 208 -8.49 -0.27 3.54
CA GLY A 208 -8.07 -1.65 3.80
C GLY A 208 -7.74 -1.94 5.25
N ALA A 209 -7.18 -0.95 5.98
CA ALA A 209 -6.97 -1.01 7.42
C ALA A 209 -8.32 -1.12 8.15
N SER A 210 -9.25 -0.19 7.91
CA SER A 210 -10.60 -0.25 8.50
C SER A 210 -11.36 -1.53 8.16
N CYS A 211 -11.19 -2.09 6.95
CA CYS A 211 -11.77 -3.39 6.62
C CYS A 211 -11.10 -4.54 7.38
N GLY A 212 -9.77 -4.48 7.54
CA GLY A 212 -9.01 -5.45 8.33
C GLY A 212 -9.47 -5.48 9.77
N ASP A 213 -9.52 -4.32 10.42
CA ASP A 213 -9.96 -4.18 11.80
C ASP A 213 -11.42 -4.59 11.98
N LEU A 214 -12.28 -4.17 11.06
CA LEU A 214 -13.68 -4.59 11.07
C LEU A 214 -13.82 -6.12 11.04
N LEU A 215 -12.98 -6.83 10.31
CA LEU A 215 -13.03 -8.29 10.23
C LEU A 215 -12.34 -8.95 11.43
N SER A 216 -11.17 -8.46 11.84
CA SER A 216 -10.29 -9.11 12.80
C SER A 216 -10.61 -8.78 14.26
N GLN A 217 -10.97 -7.54 14.58
CA GLN A 217 -11.07 -7.04 15.95
C GLN A 217 -12.28 -7.66 16.69
N PRO A 218 -12.22 -7.76 18.03
CA PRO A 218 -13.33 -8.23 18.84
C PRO A 218 -14.59 -7.38 18.68
N ILE A 219 -15.76 -8.00 18.90
CA ILE A 219 -17.06 -7.30 18.88
C ILE A 219 -17.11 -6.16 19.90
N SER A 220 -16.41 -6.31 21.04
CA SER A 220 -16.30 -5.24 22.06
C SER A 220 -15.65 -3.96 21.53
N ASN A 221 -14.79 -4.07 20.51
CA ASN A 221 -14.10 -2.94 19.88
C ASN A 221 -14.78 -2.49 18.58
N GLY A 222 -15.94 -3.05 18.24
CA GLY A 222 -16.68 -2.73 17.01
C GLY A 222 -16.29 -3.54 15.78
N GLY A 223 -15.51 -4.61 15.94
CA GLY A 223 -15.20 -5.58 14.88
C GLY A 223 -16.18 -6.75 14.81
N LEU A 224 -15.97 -7.68 13.87
CA LEU A 224 -16.79 -8.87 13.62
C LEU A 224 -16.28 -10.11 14.36
N GLY A 225 -15.10 -10.05 14.97
CA GLY A 225 -14.54 -11.13 15.77
C GLY A 225 -14.13 -12.38 14.98
N LEU A 226 -13.86 -12.27 13.67
CA LEU A 226 -13.36 -13.41 12.86
C LEU A 226 -11.94 -13.82 13.25
N GLY A 227 -11.26 -12.97 14.03
CA GLY A 227 -9.93 -13.19 14.53
C GLY A 227 -8.86 -12.87 13.49
N VAL A 228 -7.72 -12.43 14.00
CA VAL A 228 -6.58 -11.98 13.21
C VAL A 228 -6.00 -13.09 12.33
N VAL A 229 -5.91 -14.32 12.85
CA VAL A 229 -5.31 -15.48 12.17
C VAL A 229 -6.14 -15.92 10.97
N GLY A 230 -7.44 -16.15 11.18
CA GLY A 230 -8.35 -16.62 10.13
C GLY A 230 -8.46 -15.61 8.99
N THR A 231 -8.62 -14.33 9.34
CA THR A 231 -8.67 -13.23 8.37
C THR A 231 -7.39 -13.15 7.55
N SER A 232 -6.22 -13.11 8.20
CA SER A 232 -4.92 -13.05 7.51
C SER A 232 -4.71 -14.23 6.57
N ALA A 233 -5.04 -15.46 7.00
CA ALA A 233 -4.83 -16.67 6.21
C ALA A 233 -5.63 -16.65 4.90
N VAL A 234 -6.89 -16.21 4.94
CA VAL A 234 -7.76 -16.12 3.75
C VAL A 234 -7.19 -15.13 2.74
N PHE A 235 -6.85 -13.91 3.19
CA PHE A 235 -6.33 -12.88 2.29
C PHE A 235 -4.94 -13.21 1.75
N VAL A 236 -4.04 -13.75 2.57
CA VAL A 236 -2.71 -14.20 2.09
C VAL A 236 -2.87 -15.29 1.03
N THR A 237 -3.75 -16.27 1.24
CA THR A 237 -4.01 -17.34 0.27
C THR A 237 -4.53 -16.77 -1.05
N ALA A 238 -5.47 -15.82 -0.99
CA ALA A 238 -6.00 -15.16 -2.17
C ALA A 238 -4.93 -14.34 -2.92
N ILE A 239 -4.08 -13.61 -2.19
CA ILE A 239 -2.93 -12.88 -2.78
C ILE A 239 -1.99 -13.86 -3.49
N ILE A 240 -1.60 -14.96 -2.84
CA ILE A 240 -0.72 -15.96 -3.44
C ILE A 240 -1.33 -16.51 -4.72
N ALA A 241 -2.62 -16.88 -4.71
CA ALA A 241 -3.31 -17.38 -5.90
C ALA A 241 -3.30 -16.37 -7.06
N LEU A 242 -3.59 -15.10 -6.80
CA LEU A 242 -3.57 -14.05 -7.83
C LEU A 242 -2.15 -13.74 -8.34
N VAL A 243 -1.15 -13.73 -7.45
CA VAL A 243 0.24 -13.50 -7.84
C VAL A 243 0.76 -14.67 -8.68
N LEU A 244 0.38 -15.92 -8.35
CA LEU A 244 0.68 -17.09 -9.17
C LEU A 244 0.01 -16.99 -10.55
N TYR A 245 -1.27 -16.62 -10.59
CA TYR A 245 -1.99 -16.38 -11.84
C TYR A 245 -1.29 -15.32 -12.72
N LEU A 246 -0.92 -14.17 -12.15
CA LEU A 246 -0.17 -13.13 -12.87
C LEU A 246 1.19 -13.63 -13.36
N SER A 247 1.91 -14.38 -12.52
CA SER A 247 3.22 -14.93 -12.89
C SER A 247 3.12 -15.93 -14.06
N ILE A 248 2.05 -16.73 -14.11
CA ILE A 248 1.78 -17.65 -15.22
C ILE A 248 1.37 -16.86 -16.48
N ALA A 249 0.49 -15.88 -16.33
CA ALA A 249 0.02 -15.04 -17.44
C ALA A 249 1.18 -14.30 -18.12
N GLU A 250 2.09 -13.70 -17.34
CA GLU A 250 3.28 -13.04 -17.88
C GLU A 250 4.24 -14.01 -18.56
N ARG A 251 4.46 -15.20 -17.98
CA ARG A 251 5.30 -16.23 -18.58
C ARG A 251 4.74 -16.69 -19.92
N ASN A 252 3.42 -16.79 -20.04
CA ASN A 252 2.74 -17.17 -21.28
C ASN A 252 2.81 -16.06 -22.33
N ALA A 253 2.62 -14.80 -21.94
CA ALA A 253 2.78 -13.65 -22.83
C ALA A 253 4.22 -13.54 -23.37
N ALA A 254 5.23 -13.74 -22.51
CA ALA A 254 6.63 -13.74 -22.91
C ALA A 254 7.01 -14.90 -23.85
N ARG A 255 6.30 -16.04 -23.76
CA ARG A 255 6.49 -17.20 -24.67
C ARG A 255 5.86 -17.00 -26.04
N GLN A 256 4.82 -16.18 -26.16
CA GLN A 256 4.15 -15.90 -27.44
C GLN A 256 4.87 -14.85 -28.29
N GLN A 257 5.86 -14.15 -27.71
CA GLN A 257 6.68 -13.14 -28.40
C GLN A 257 8.01 -13.70 -28.94
N VAL A 258 8.26 -15.00 -28.76
CA VAL A 258 9.42 -15.75 -29.30
C VAL A 258 8.92 -16.70 -30.38
#